data_AF-A0A958QJK7-F1
#
_entry.id   AF-A0A958QJK7-F1
#
_cell.length_a   1.000
_cell.length_b   1.000
_cell.length_c   1.000
_cell.angle_alpha   90.00
_cell.angle_beta   90.00
_cell.angle_gamma   90.00
#
_symmetry.space_group_name_H-M   'P 1'
#
loop_
_entity.id
_entity.type
_entity.pdbx_description
1 polymer ?
#
loop_
_entity_poly.entity_id
_entity_poly.type
_entity_poly.pdbx_seq_one_letter_code
_entity_poly.pdbx_strand_id
1 'polypeptide(L)'
;MKTALVFATHGSLDFFEVRTAILRIPEVLMTLKEAQKSIDVICPKPIDLITFLHTDDSRFWANEKFRKLTTGLVQIGLASRFLKRYPQIDAIVAGDTRCSVAQVMAGKQSLREFVETSLFQPENNTSVLELATGVMPQNLCSYVYNGEEFQKIDLIEQDIQKVIAHLRDDHSFTRFINVGPCNTLVSTTMEEVVYYDVQVEETINLDPMLSWFWPSINSVFREVAN
;
A
#
# COMPACT_ATOMS: atom_id res chain seq x y z
N MET A 1 7.03 7.56 -21.18
CA MET A 1 6.74 6.24 -20.58
C MET A 1 5.69 6.47 -19.52
N LYS A 2 4.51 5.88 -19.65
CA LYS A 2 3.41 6.10 -18.69
C LYS A 2 3.60 5.23 -17.45
N THR A 3 3.48 5.85 -16.28
CA THR A 3 3.78 5.23 -14.99
C THR A 3 2.53 5.16 -14.12
N ALA A 4 2.21 3.96 -13.61
CA ALA A 4 1.15 3.74 -12.64
C ALA A 4 1.73 3.42 -11.26
N LEU A 5 1.19 4.03 -10.20
CA LEU A 5 1.40 3.54 -8.83
C LEU A 5 0.42 2.42 -8.54
N VAL A 6 0.90 1.33 -7.93
CA VAL A 6 0.08 0.17 -7.57
C VAL A 6 0.18 -0.05 -6.07
N PHE A 7 -0.95 0.03 -5.39
CA PHE A 7 -1.05 -0.10 -3.94
C PHE A 7 -1.49 -1.52 -3.57
N ALA A 8 -0.63 -2.23 -2.85
CA ALA A 8 -0.92 -3.57 -2.33
C ALA A 8 -2.09 -3.54 -1.36
N THR A 9 -3.01 -4.50 -1.42
CA THR A 9 -4.11 -4.57 -0.43
C THR A 9 -3.78 -5.44 0.78
N HIS A 10 -2.76 -6.32 0.72
CA HIS A 10 -2.49 -7.33 1.75
C HIS A 10 -0.99 -7.55 2.00
N GLY A 11 -0.66 -8.15 3.16
CA GLY A 11 0.64 -8.80 3.41
C GLY A 11 1.80 -7.90 3.81
N SER A 12 1.71 -6.59 3.53
CA SER A 12 2.91 -5.76 3.52
C SER A 12 3.57 -5.53 4.88
N LEU A 13 2.78 -5.53 5.96
CA LEU A 13 3.25 -5.22 7.32
C LEU A 13 3.15 -6.40 8.28
N ASP A 14 3.00 -7.62 7.78
CA ASP A 14 2.68 -8.77 8.62
C ASP A 14 3.82 -9.21 9.56
N PHE A 15 5.05 -8.79 9.27
CA PHE A 15 6.24 -9.10 10.07
C PHE A 15 6.72 -7.90 10.88
N PHE A 16 7.04 -8.12 12.15
CA PHE A 16 7.57 -7.11 13.08
C PHE A 16 8.82 -6.41 12.55
N GLU A 17 9.74 -7.12 11.92
CA GLU A 17 10.99 -6.59 11.37
C GLU A 17 10.71 -5.56 10.26
N VAL A 18 9.72 -5.85 9.41
CA VAL A 18 9.28 -4.93 8.35
C VAL A 18 8.66 -3.68 8.96
N ARG A 19 7.80 -3.85 9.98
CA ARG A 19 7.14 -2.74 10.68
C ARG A 19 8.12 -1.82 11.40
N THR A 20 9.14 -2.37 12.06
CA THR A 20 10.16 -1.55 12.73
C THR A 20 11.08 -0.87 11.72
N ALA A 21 11.46 -1.54 10.63
CA ALA A 21 12.25 -0.95 9.57
C ALA A 21 11.51 0.22 8.88
N ILE A 22 10.22 0.07 8.59
CA ILE A 22 9.45 1.09 7.86
C ILE A 22 9.29 2.40 8.65
N LEU A 23 9.26 2.31 9.98
CA LEU A 23 9.17 3.48 10.86
C LEU A 23 10.40 4.37 10.83
N ARG A 24 11.54 3.87 10.30
CA ARG A 24 12.75 4.67 10.09
C ARG A 24 12.65 5.58 8.87
N ILE A 25 11.63 5.39 8.02
CA ILE A 25 11.39 6.24 6.84
C ILE A 25 10.65 7.51 7.26
N PRO A 26 11.24 8.71 7.08
CA PRO A 26 10.68 9.95 7.62
C PRO A 26 9.26 10.27 7.14
N GLU A 27 8.97 10.07 5.85
CA GLU A 27 7.65 10.32 5.29
C GLU A 27 6.58 9.42 5.88
N VAL A 28 6.90 8.15 6.13
CA VAL A 28 6.00 7.22 6.80
C VAL A 28 5.72 7.68 8.23
N LEU A 29 6.76 8.05 8.97
CA LEU A 29 6.61 8.55 10.33
C LEU A 29 5.80 9.86 10.40
N MET A 30 6.01 10.76 9.43
CA MET A 30 5.25 12.00 9.33
C MET A 30 3.76 11.74 9.07
N THR A 31 3.44 10.88 8.11
CA THR A 31 2.04 10.50 7.80
C THR A 31 1.36 9.85 9.02
N LEU A 32 2.06 8.95 9.73
CA LEU A 32 1.53 8.34 10.95
C LEU A 32 1.27 9.38 12.05
N LYS A 33 2.19 10.32 12.27
CA LYS A 33 2.02 11.39 13.26
C LYS A 33 0.88 12.34 12.90
N GLU A 34 0.69 12.64 11.62
CA GLU A 34 -0.42 13.47 11.16
C GLU A 34 -1.76 12.76 11.34
N ALA A 35 -1.82 11.47 10.99
CA ALA A 35 -2.98 10.63 11.25
C ALA A 35 -3.29 10.53 12.75
N GLN A 36 -2.28 10.35 13.60
CA GLN A 36 -2.42 10.29 15.06
C GLN A 36 -3.15 11.51 15.61
N LYS A 37 -2.84 12.72 15.12
CA LYS A 37 -3.55 13.95 15.54
C LYS A 37 -5.06 13.87 15.29
N SER A 38 -5.47 13.23 14.19
CA SER A 38 -6.88 13.03 13.89
C SER A 38 -7.48 12.01 14.88
N ILE A 39 -6.81 10.89 15.11
CA ILE A 39 -7.24 9.84 16.04
C ILE A 39 -7.41 10.39 17.47
N ASP A 40 -6.47 11.22 17.94
CA ASP A 40 -6.49 11.81 19.28
C ASP A 40 -7.71 12.71 19.50
N VAL A 41 -8.24 13.31 18.43
CA VAL A 41 -9.45 14.14 18.47
C VAL A 41 -10.73 13.30 18.36
N ILE A 42 -10.70 12.28 17.51
CA ILE A 42 -11.89 11.49 17.14
C ILE A 42 -12.20 10.41 18.19
N CYS A 43 -11.17 9.79 18.76
CA CYS A 43 -11.30 8.62 19.63
C CYS A 43 -11.19 9.02 21.11
N PRO A 44 -12.17 8.66 21.96
CA PRO A 44 -12.09 8.89 23.41
C PRO A 44 -10.93 8.18 24.10
N LYS A 45 -10.47 7.07 23.51
CA LYS A 45 -9.30 6.29 23.93
C LYS A 45 -8.45 6.02 22.70
N PRO A 46 -7.59 6.96 22.29
CA PRO A 46 -6.80 6.81 21.08
C PRO A 46 -5.79 5.68 21.26
N ILE A 47 -5.58 4.91 20.19
CA ILE A 47 -4.44 4.00 20.09
C ILE A 47 -3.25 4.80 19.55
N ASP A 48 -2.08 4.60 20.13
CA ASP A 48 -0.84 5.13 19.59
C ASP A 48 -0.37 4.26 18.41
N LEU A 49 -0.41 4.81 17.20
CA LEU A 49 -0.12 4.08 15.96
C LEU A 49 1.32 3.56 15.90
N ILE A 50 2.28 4.31 16.44
CA ILE A 50 3.70 3.93 16.42
C ILE A 50 3.91 2.75 17.36
N THR A 51 3.32 2.80 18.56
CA THR A 51 3.34 1.72 19.55
C THR A 51 2.63 0.49 19.01
N PHE A 52 1.50 0.66 18.31
CA PHE A 52 0.78 -0.43 17.66
C PHE A 52 1.65 -1.15 16.62
N LEU A 53 2.37 -0.41 15.77
CA LEU A 53 3.30 -1.00 14.80
C LEU A 53 4.47 -1.74 15.46
N HIS A 54 4.84 -1.41 16.70
CA HIS A 54 5.85 -2.12 17.51
C HIS A 54 5.29 -3.28 18.34
N THR A 55 4.01 -3.63 18.22
CA THR A 55 3.47 -4.83 18.88
C THR A 55 3.99 -6.11 18.22
N ASP A 56 4.01 -7.23 18.94
CA ASP A 56 4.30 -8.53 18.34
C ASP A 56 3.28 -8.89 17.23
N ASP A 57 3.65 -9.83 16.36
CA ASP A 57 2.82 -10.21 15.21
C ASP A 57 1.42 -10.66 15.66
N SER A 58 1.31 -11.46 16.73
CA SER A 58 0.00 -11.96 17.18
C SER A 58 -0.97 -10.83 17.56
N ARG A 59 -0.48 -9.80 18.25
CA ARG A 59 -1.28 -8.62 18.63
C ARG A 59 -1.61 -7.74 17.44
N PHE A 60 -0.68 -7.60 16.50
CA PHE A 60 -0.91 -6.87 15.27
C PHE A 60 -2.00 -7.51 14.42
N TRP A 61 -1.93 -8.84 14.25
CA TRP A 61 -2.91 -9.64 13.53
C TRP A 61 -4.29 -9.63 14.18
N ALA A 62 -4.35 -9.59 15.51
CA ALA A 62 -5.62 -9.54 16.24
C ALA A 62 -6.43 -8.25 16.00
N ASN A 63 -5.82 -7.19 15.48
CA ASN A 63 -6.46 -5.88 15.30
C ASN A 63 -6.57 -5.50 13.82
N GLU A 64 -7.42 -6.21 13.08
CA GLU A 64 -7.55 -6.08 11.62
C GLU A 64 -7.82 -4.63 11.16
N LYS A 65 -8.69 -3.93 11.89
CA LYS A 65 -9.04 -2.54 11.61
C LYS A 65 -7.82 -1.60 11.64
N PHE A 66 -7.02 -1.68 12.72
CA PHE A 66 -5.83 -0.86 12.86
C PHE A 66 -4.71 -1.32 11.93
N ARG A 67 -4.64 -2.60 11.61
CA ARG A 67 -3.73 -3.12 10.57
C ARG A 67 -4.06 -2.52 9.21
N LYS A 68 -5.32 -2.58 8.75
CA LYS A 68 -5.75 -1.97 7.48
C LYS A 68 -5.44 -0.47 7.44
N LEU A 69 -5.77 0.26 8.51
CA LEU A 69 -5.46 1.68 8.64
C LEU A 69 -3.95 1.95 8.54
N THR A 70 -3.14 1.28 9.35
CA THR A 70 -1.68 1.51 9.38
C THR A 70 -1.00 1.10 8.08
N THR A 71 -1.44 0.04 7.42
CA THR A 71 -0.99 -0.32 6.07
C THR A 71 -1.24 0.81 5.08
N GLY A 72 -2.45 1.35 5.04
CA GLY A 72 -2.77 2.47 4.14
C GLY A 72 -1.94 3.72 4.44
N LEU A 73 -1.76 4.07 5.72
CA LEU A 73 -0.93 5.20 6.14
C LEU A 73 0.55 5.02 5.75
N VAL A 74 1.10 3.83 5.92
CA VAL A 74 2.46 3.50 5.49
C VAL A 74 2.60 3.65 3.98
N GLN A 75 1.62 3.16 3.22
CA GLN A 75 1.63 3.29 1.76
C GLN A 75 1.53 4.74 1.30
N ILE A 76 0.70 5.57 1.94
CA ILE A 76 0.63 7.01 1.67
C ILE A 76 2.00 7.65 1.91
N GLY A 77 2.67 7.31 3.01
CA GLY A 77 4.02 7.81 3.33
C GLY A 77 5.07 7.39 2.29
N LEU A 78 5.06 6.12 1.87
CA LEU A 78 5.96 5.60 0.83
C LEU A 78 5.70 6.24 -0.54
N ALA A 79 4.43 6.39 -0.93
CA ALA A 79 4.05 7.08 -2.16
C ALA A 79 4.47 8.55 -2.13
N SER A 80 4.24 9.24 -1.00
CA SER A 80 4.66 10.63 -0.82
C SER A 80 6.18 10.78 -0.98
N ARG A 81 6.96 9.85 -0.42
CA ARG A 81 8.41 9.81 -0.59
C ARG A 81 8.82 9.59 -2.05
N PHE A 82 8.19 8.64 -2.72
CA PHE A 82 8.44 8.35 -4.13
C PHE A 82 8.15 9.59 -5.00
N LEU A 83 6.99 10.23 -4.80
CA LEU A 83 6.54 11.37 -5.58
C LEU A 83 7.41 12.63 -5.38
N LYS A 84 8.08 12.78 -4.24
CA LYS A 84 9.09 13.85 -4.07
C LYS A 84 10.25 13.73 -5.07
N ARG A 85 10.58 12.50 -5.48
CA ARG A 85 11.68 12.21 -6.43
C ARG A 85 11.18 12.06 -7.86
N TYR A 86 9.98 11.50 -8.02
CA TYR A 86 9.34 11.23 -9.30
C TYR A 86 7.94 11.86 -9.31
N PRO A 87 7.84 13.18 -9.54
CA PRO A 87 6.58 13.92 -9.36
C PRO A 87 5.52 13.58 -10.41
N GLN A 88 5.91 12.94 -11.51
CA GLN A 88 4.99 12.59 -12.58
C GLN A 88 4.56 11.13 -12.47
N ILE A 89 3.27 10.93 -12.24
CA ILE A 89 2.56 9.66 -12.32
C ILE A 89 1.31 9.84 -13.17
N ASP A 90 0.98 8.85 -13.99
CA ASP A 90 -0.14 8.92 -14.94
C ASP A 90 -1.34 8.12 -14.46
N ALA A 91 -1.15 7.16 -13.54
CA ALA A 91 -2.23 6.44 -12.90
C ALA A 91 -1.94 5.99 -11.47
N ILE A 92 -3.02 5.67 -10.76
CA ILE A 92 -3.02 5.08 -9.43
C ILE A 92 -3.97 3.89 -9.44
N VAL A 93 -3.51 2.72 -9.01
CA VAL A 93 -4.29 1.49 -8.89
C VAL A 93 -4.27 1.05 -7.44
N ALA A 94 -5.45 0.83 -6.85
CA ALA A 94 -5.58 0.32 -5.48
C ALA A 94 -6.89 -0.45 -5.32
N GLY A 95 -7.12 -1.01 -4.13
CA GLY A 95 -8.43 -1.54 -3.77
C GLY A 95 -9.52 -0.47 -3.81
N ASP A 96 -10.63 -0.75 -4.51
CA ASP A 96 -11.90 -0.01 -4.51
C ASP A 96 -12.65 -0.27 -3.20
N THR A 97 -12.16 0.40 -2.16
CA THR A 97 -12.84 0.50 -0.88
C THR A 97 -13.22 1.96 -0.64
N ARG A 98 -14.17 2.18 0.28
CA ARG A 98 -14.50 3.55 0.74
C ARG A 98 -13.31 4.24 1.45
N CYS A 99 -12.29 3.46 1.81
CA CYS A 99 -11.06 3.89 2.47
C CYS A 99 -9.88 3.53 1.57
N SER A 100 -9.89 4.03 0.34
CA SER A 100 -8.85 3.70 -0.63
C SER A 100 -7.70 4.70 -0.53
N VAL A 101 -6.49 4.19 -0.38
CA VAL A 101 -5.26 4.98 -0.51
C VAL A 101 -5.23 5.73 -1.86
N ALA A 102 -5.84 5.16 -2.92
CA ALA A 102 -5.94 5.83 -4.20
C ALA A 102 -6.71 7.15 -4.14
N GLN A 103 -7.77 7.24 -3.32
CA GLN A 103 -8.54 8.48 -3.19
C GLN A 103 -7.73 9.59 -2.53
N VAL A 104 -6.92 9.23 -1.51
CA VAL A 104 -5.99 10.16 -0.88
C VAL A 104 -4.95 10.64 -1.88
N MET A 105 -4.34 9.71 -2.60
CA MET A 105 -3.29 10.02 -3.57
C MET A 105 -3.80 10.79 -4.80
N ALA A 106 -5.04 10.58 -5.20
CA ALA A 106 -5.71 11.31 -6.27
C ALA A 106 -6.25 12.69 -5.84
N GLY A 107 -6.09 13.07 -4.55
CA GLY A 107 -6.60 14.33 -4.01
C GLY A 107 -8.12 14.39 -3.86
N LYS A 108 -8.81 13.24 -3.90
CA LYS A 108 -10.27 13.12 -3.77
C LYS A 108 -10.72 12.91 -2.32
N GLN A 109 -9.81 12.54 -1.43
CA GLN A 109 -10.03 12.35 0.00
C GLN A 109 -8.85 12.94 0.78
N SER A 110 -9.12 13.66 1.86
CA SER A 110 -8.06 14.13 2.77
C SER A 110 -7.55 13.00 3.66
N LEU A 111 -6.33 13.14 4.20
CA LEU A 111 -5.79 12.16 5.16
C LEU A 111 -6.70 11.99 6.38
N ARG A 112 -7.30 13.09 6.86
CA ARG A 112 -8.22 13.06 7.99
C ARG A 112 -9.48 12.26 7.68
N GLU A 113 -10.12 12.52 6.54
CA GLU A 113 -11.31 11.77 6.09
C GLU A 113 -10.99 10.28 5.90
N PHE A 114 -9.78 9.97 5.41
CA PHE A 114 -9.31 8.59 5.31
C PHE A 114 -9.23 7.92 6.69
N VAL A 115 -8.66 8.59 7.70
CA VAL A 115 -8.61 8.09 9.09
C VAL A 115 -10.02 7.90 9.66
N GLU A 116 -10.88 8.92 9.53
CA GLU A 116 -12.26 8.87 10.01
C GLU A 116 -13.02 7.69 9.39
N THR A 117 -12.99 7.57 8.07
CA THR A 117 -13.71 6.51 7.36
C THR A 117 -13.16 5.13 7.73
N SER A 118 -11.84 4.98 7.82
CA SER A 118 -11.19 3.72 8.21
C SER A 118 -11.53 3.29 9.64
N LEU A 119 -11.70 4.25 10.56
CA LEU A 119 -12.04 3.99 11.95
C LEU A 119 -13.53 3.74 12.18
N PHE A 120 -14.43 4.13 11.29
CA PHE A 120 -15.86 3.93 11.47
C PHE A 120 -16.47 2.95 10.46
N GLN A 121 -15.68 2.39 9.56
CA GLN A 121 -16.14 1.36 8.66
C GLN A 121 -16.57 0.12 9.47
N PRO A 122 -17.78 -0.43 9.21
CA PRO A 122 -18.18 -1.69 9.82
C PRO A 122 -17.19 -2.79 9.43
N GLU A 123 -16.86 -3.66 10.38
CA GLU A 123 -16.03 -4.83 10.12
C GLU A 123 -16.76 -5.72 9.11
N ASN A 124 -16.31 -5.69 7.86
CA ASN A 124 -16.69 -6.73 6.91
C ASN A 124 -16.00 -8.00 7.40
N ASN A 125 -16.80 -8.96 7.87
CA ASN A 125 -16.35 -10.31 8.22
C ASN A 125 -15.66 -10.93 7.01
N THR A 126 -14.36 -10.70 6.93
CA THR A 126 -13.47 -11.32 5.97
C THR A 126 -13.34 -12.76 6.45
N SER A 127 -13.86 -13.72 5.69
CA SER A 127 -13.95 -15.09 6.18
C SER A 127 -12.55 -15.68 6.37
N VAL A 128 -12.36 -16.47 7.43
CA VAL A 128 -11.08 -17.14 7.73
C VAL A 128 -10.58 -18.00 6.56
N LEU A 129 -11.49 -18.47 5.71
CA LEU A 129 -11.19 -19.25 4.51
C LEU A 129 -10.48 -18.41 3.44
N GLU A 130 -10.82 -17.12 3.29
CA GLU A 130 -10.21 -16.23 2.31
C GLU A 130 -8.80 -15.78 2.73
N LEU A 131 -8.51 -15.75 4.03
CA LEU A 131 -7.16 -15.59 4.57
C LEU A 131 -6.29 -16.84 4.32
N ALA A 132 -6.89 -18.02 4.26
CA ALA A 132 -6.19 -19.30 4.06
C ALA A 132 -5.92 -19.63 2.58
N THR A 133 -6.74 -19.12 1.66
CA THR A 133 -6.57 -19.35 0.20
C THR A 133 -5.72 -18.30 -0.49
N GLY A 134 -5.41 -17.18 0.17
CA GLY A 134 -4.61 -16.09 -0.39
C GLY A 134 -5.28 -15.29 -1.52
N VAL A 135 -6.53 -15.62 -1.87
CA VAL A 135 -7.28 -14.98 -2.96
C VAL A 135 -8.50 -14.29 -2.38
N MET A 136 -8.33 -13.01 -2.04
CA MET A 136 -9.44 -12.07 -1.87
C MET A 136 -9.81 -11.49 -3.24
N PRO A 137 -11.10 -11.40 -3.61
CA PRO A 137 -11.51 -10.57 -4.74
C PRO A 137 -11.12 -9.12 -4.43
N GLN A 138 -10.12 -8.62 -5.15
CA GLN A 138 -9.74 -7.22 -5.08
C GLN A 138 -10.73 -6.50 -5.97
N ASN A 139 -11.81 -5.95 -5.40
CA ASN A 139 -12.45 -4.82 -6.08
C ASN A 139 -11.33 -3.80 -6.24
N LEU A 140 -10.82 -3.60 -7.45
CA LEU A 140 -9.75 -2.67 -7.75
C LEU A 140 -10.37 -1.43 -8.40
N CYS A 141 -9.81 -0.27 -8.08
CA CYS A 141 -10.10 0.97 -8.80
C CYS A 141 -8.80 1.51 -9.40
N SER A 142 -8.93 2.12 -10.58
CA SER A 142 -7.87 2.89 -11.19
C SER A 142 -8.29 4.35 -11.26
N TYR A 143 -7.35 5.24 -11.03
CA TYR A 143 -7.47 6.66 -11.31
C TYR A 143 -6.41 7.02 -12.35
N VAL A 144 -6.82 7.62 -13.46
CA VAL A 144 -5.91 8.04 -14.53
C VAL A 144 -5.88 9.56 -14.61
N TYR A 145 -4.67 10.11 -14.74
CA TYR A 145 -4.46 11.54 -14.88
C TYR A 145 -4.75 11.97 -16.32
N ASN A 146 -5.65 12.94 -16.49
CA ASN A 146 -6.05 13.46 -17.80
C ASN A 146 -5.30 14.73 -18.24
N GLY A 147 -4.35 15.22 -17.42
CA GLY A 147 -3.65 16.49 -17.63
C GLY A 147 -4.09 17.61 -16.68
N GLU A 148 -5.23 17.46 -16.01
CA GLU A 148 -5.73 18.40 -15.01
C GLU A 148 -5.94 17.71 -13.66
N GLU A 149 -6.63 16.56 -13.67
CA GLU A 149 -6.99 15.80 -12.48
C GLU A 149 -6.95 14.29 -12.71
N PHE A 150 -7.00 13.55 -11.60
CA PHE A 150 -7.20 12.11 -11.59
C PHE A 150 -8.69 11.77 -11.71
N GLN A 151 -9.06 11.00 -12.73
CA GLN A 151 -10.42 10.52 -12.95
C GLN A 151 -10.51 9.01 -12.71
N LYS A 152 -11.56 8.59 -11.98
CA LYS A 152 -11.80 7.17 -11.72
C LYS A 152 -12.16 6.48 -13.04
N ILE A 153 -11.52 5.35 -13.31
CA ILE A 153 -11.88 4.41 -14.36
C ILE A 153 -12.44 3.18 -13.69
N ASP A 154 -13.63 2.77 -14.12
CA ASP A 154 -14.23 1.53 -13.67
C ASP A 154 -13.52 0.36 -14.33
N LEU A 155 -12.91 -0.48 -13.49
CA LEU A 155 -12.24 -1.70 -13.93
C LEU A 155 -13.27 -2.83 -13.93
N ILE A 156 -13.40 -3.49 -15.07
CA ILE A 156 -14.24 -4.70 -15.19
C ILE A 156 -13.59 -5.87 -14.43
N GLU A 157 -12.27 -5.85 -14.34
CA GLU A 157 -11.46 -6.93 -13.79
C GLU A 157 -11.08 -6.67 -12.32
N GLN A 158 -11.12 -7.74 -11.53
CA GLN A 158 -10.77 -7.74 -10.10
C GLN A 158 -9.38 -8.32 -9.81
N ASP A 159 -8.69 -8.78 -10.84
CA ASP A 159 -7.34 -9.33 -10.74
C ASP A 159 -6.32 -8.28 -11.15
N ILE A 160 -5.33 -8.05 -10.30
CA ILE A 160 -4.28 -7.05 -10.55
C ILE A 160 -3.52 -7.28 -11.85
N GLN A 161 -3.31 -8.53 -12.26
CA GLN A 161 -2.64 -8.86 -13.53
C GLN A 161 -3.48 -8.38 -14.72
N LYS A 162 -4.78 -8.63 -14.66
CA LYS A 162 -5.71 -8.22 -15.72
C LYS A 162 -5.88 -6.71 -15.75
N VAL A 163 -5.85 -6.05 -14.59
CA VAL A 163 -5.84 -4.58 -14.51
C VAL A 163 -4.57 -4.00 -15.13
N ILE A 164 -3.40 -4.61 -14.87
CA ILE A 164 -2.13 -4.22 -15.51
C ILE A 164 -2.22 -4.41 -17.04
N ALA A 165 -2.72 -5.56 -17.50
CA ALA A 165 -2.89 -5.83 -18.92
C ALA A 165 -3.84 -4.83 -19.59
N HIS A 166 -5.00 -4.53 -18.97
CA HIS A 166 -5.95 -3.53 -19.44
C HIS A 166 -5.34 -2.13 -19.52
N LEU A 167 -4.62 -1.68 -18.48
CA LEU A 167 -3.94 -0.39 -18.48
C LEU A 167 -2.83 -0.31 -19.53
N ARG A 168 -2.15 -1.43 -19.81
CA ARG A 168 -1.17 -1.47 -20.91
C ARG A 168 -1.86 -1.38 -22.26
N ASP A 169 -2.83 -2.24 -22.54
CA ASP A 169 -3.43 -2.39 -23.86
C ASP A 169 -4.27 -1.17 -24.25
N ASP A 170 -5.09 -0.68 -23.32
CA ASP A 170 -6.05 0.38 -23.61
C ASP A 170 -5.50 1.78 -23.32
N HIS A 171 -4.48 1.88 -22.45
CA HIS A 171 -3.95 3.17 -22.00
C HIS A 171 -2.43 3.34 -22.17
N SER A 172 -1.71 2.34 -22.69
CA SER A 172 -0.27 2.36 -22.98
C SER A 172 0.63 2.54 -21.75
N PHE A 173 0.21 2.05 -20.59
CA PHE A 173 1.05 1.99 -19.39
C PHE A 173 2.13 0.91 -19.53
N THR A 174 3.37 1.28 -19.23
CA THR A 174 4.55 0.41 -19.42
C THR A 174 5.40 0.30 -18.16
N ARG A 175 5.09 1.10 -17.13
CA ARG A 175 5.79 1.09 -15.85
C ARG A 175 4.80 1.07 -14.70
N PHE A 176 4.97 0.13 -13.78
CA PHE A 176 4.13 -0.06 -12.60
C PHE A 176 5.01 -0.06 -11.36
N ILE A 177 4.74 0.87 -10.44
CA ILE A 177 5.51 1.07 -9.23
C ILE A 177 4.68 0.62 -8.04
N ASN A 178 5.12 -0.46 -7.41
CA ASN A 178 4.48 -1.02 -6.25
C ASN A 178 4.79 -0.20 -5.00
N VAL A 179 3.73 0.22 -4.32
CA VAL A 179 3.79 0.97 -3.07
C VAL A 179 3.43 0.04 -1.91
N GLY A 180 4.47 -0.41 -1.21
CA GLY A 180 4.35 -1.22 -0.01
C GLY A 180 5.54 -2.18 0.12
N PRO A 181 5.98 -2.49 1.35
CA PRO A 181 6.96 -3.55 1.57
C PRO A 181 6.36 -4.94 1.26
N CYS A 182 7.18 -5.87 0.76
CA CYS A 182 6.85 -7.30 0.63
C CYS A 182 5.62 -7.62 -0.24
N ASN A 183 5.38 -6.90 -1.34
CA ASN A 183 4.21 -7.18 -2.15
C ASN A 183 4.41 -8.37 -3.11
N THR A 184 3.43 -9.27 -3.08
CA THR A 184 3.23 -10.49 -3.90
C THR A 184 3.30 -10.30 -5.42
N LEU A 185 3.31 -9.07 -5.94
CA LEU A 185 3.53 -8.80 -7.37
C LEU A 185 4.93 -9.23 -7.86
N VAL A 186 5.86 -9.48 -6.94
CA VAL A 186 7.22 -9.90 -7.26
C VAL A 186 7.44 -11.40 -7.04
N SER A 187 6.68 -12.06 -6.14
CA SER A 187 6.99 -13.43 -5.69
C SER A 187 6.43 -14.55 -6.57
N THR A 188 5.39 -14.29 -7.37
CA THR A 188 4.75 -15.32 -8.21
C THR A 188 4.57 -14.88 -9.67
N THR A 189 4.92 -13.64 -10.00
CA THR A 189 4.40 -12.91 -11.16
C THR A 189 5.46 -12.38 -12.12
N MET A 190 6.76 -12.44 -11.77
CA MET A 190 7.81 -11.96 -12.69
C MET A 190 7.82 -12.76 -14.01
N GLU A 191 7.53 -14.07 -14.01
CA GLU A 191 7.54 -14.86 -15.25
C GLU A 191 6.37 -14.53 -16.20
N GLU A 192 5.18 -14.22 -15.67
CA GLU A 192 3.99 -13.87 -16.47
C GLU A 192 3.97 -12.39 -16.89
N VAL A 193 4.53 -11.50 -16.07
CA VAL A 193 4.58 -10.06 -16.36
C VAL A 193 5.73 -9.70 -17.31
N VAL A 194 6.81 -10.49 -17.34
CA VAL A 194 7.87 -10.39 -18.37
C VAL A 194 7.33 -10.70 -19.77
N TYR A 195 6.23 -11.43 -19.90
CA TYR A 195 5.55 -11.69 -21.18
C TYR A 195 4.88 -10.45 -21.80
N TYR A 196 4.84 -9.33 -21.08
CA TYR A 196 3.95 -8.22 -21.36
C TYR A 196 4.64 -6.88 -21.66
N ASP A 197 5.97 -6.84 -21.80
CA ASP A 197 6.77 -5.62 -22.05
C ASP A 197 6.50 -4.49 -21.04
N VAL A 198 6.23 -4.85 -19.78
CA VAL A 198 6.01 -3.89 -18.68
C VAL A 198 7.09 -4.01 -17.62
N GLN A 199 7.48 -2.87 -17.04
CA GLN A 199 8.41 -2.80 -15.93
C GLN A 199 7.63 -2.75 -14.61
N VAL A 200 7.91 -3.70 -13.71
CA VAL A 200 7.37 -3.69 -12.34
C VAL A 200 8.51 -3.46 -11.37
N GLU A 201 8.40 -2.43 -10.56
CA GLU A 201 9.42 -2.01 -9.59
C GLU A 201 8.77 -1.71 -8.24
N GLU A 202 9.56 -1.63 -7.17
CA GLU A 202 9.07 -1.26 -5.83
C GLU A 202 9.62 0.09 -5.39
N THR A 203 8.81 0.89 -4.69
CA THR A 203 9.25 2.21 -4.19
C THR A 203 10.48 2.13 -3.29
N ILE A 204 10.61 1.07 -2.48
CA ILE A 204 11.75 0.87 -1.59
C ILE A 204 13.02 0.58 -2.39
N ASN A 205 12.96 -0.28 -3.41
CA ASN A 205 14.10 -0.65 -4.24
C ASN A 205 14.58 0.49 -5.13
N LEU A 206 13.65 1.35 -5.56
CA LEU A 206 13.93 2.51 -6.40
C LEU A 206 14.57 3.68 -5.66
N ASP A 207 14.57 3.67 -4.34
CA ASP A 207 15.16 4.74 -3.54
C ASP A 207 16.56 4.35 -3.03
N PRO A 208 17.64 4.97 -3.57
CA PRO A 208 19.00 4.73 -3.10
C PRO A 208 19.19 4.98 -1.59
N MET A 209 18.41 5.89 -1.00
CA MET A 209 18.46 6.19 0.43
C MET A 209 17.80 5.09 1.29
N LEU A 210 17.10 4.15 0.68
CA LEU A 210 16.50 2.97 1.33
C LEU A 210 17.22 1.66 0.98
N SER A 211 18.41 1.73 0.36
CA SER A 211 19.25 0.56 0.06
C SER A 211 19.60 -0.30 1.28
N TRP A 212 19.51 0.26 2.49
CA TRP A 212 19.71 -0.44 3.76
C TRP A 212 18.49 -1.29 4.20
N PHE A 213 17.30 -1.06 3.64
CA PHE A 213 16.04 -1.60 4.14
C PHE A 213 16.03 -3.13 4.17
N TRP A 214 16.11 -3.78 3.00
CA TRP A 214 16.09 -5.24 2.91
C TRP A 214 17.30 -5.92 3.56
N PRO A 215 18.54 -5.42 3.42
CA PRO A 215 19.68 -5.96 4.16
C PRO A 215 19.47 -5.97 5.68
N SER A 216 18.87 -4.90 6.23
CA SER A 216 18.63 -4.82 7.68
C SER A 216 17.63 -5.87 8.16
N ILE A 217 16.57 -6.14 7.38
CA ILE A 217 15.57 -7.15 7.70
C ILE A 217 16.15 -8.58 7.56
N ASN A 218 16.89 -8.84 6.48
CA ASN A 218 17.48 -10.15 6.22
C ASN A 218 18.53 -10.57 7.26
N SER A 219 19.23 -9.60 7.86
CA SER A 219 20.17 -9.89 8.95
C SER A 219 19.47 -10.50 10.16
N VAL A 220 18.29 -9.99 10.52
CA VAL A 220 17.48 -10.50 11.64
C VAL A 220 16.99 -11.91 11.36
N PHE A 221 16.47 -12.17 10.15
CA PHE A 221 16.00 -13.51 9.78
C PHE A 221 17.12 -14.57 9.80
N ARG A 222 18.36 -14.19 9.48
CA ARG A 222 19.51 -15.10 9.54
C ARG A 222 20.00 -15.37 10.97
N GLU A 223 19.83 -14.42 11.89
CA GLU A 223 20.17 -14.61 13.30
C GLU A 223 19.18 -15.54 14.01
N VAL A 224 17.89 -15.51 13.63
CA VAL A 224 16.86 -16.41 14.18
C VAL A 224 16.98 -17.85 13.67
N ALA A 225 17.61 -18.05 12.51
CA ALA A 225 17.75 -19.36 11.87
C ALA A 225 18.99 -20.17 12.30
N ASN A 226 19.88 -19.60 13.12
CA ASN A 226 21.08 -20.26 13.67
C ASN A 226 20.92 -20.48 15.18
#